data_AF-A0AB34J3B7-F1
#
_entry.id   AF-A0AB34J3B7-F1
#
_cell.length_a   1.000
_cell.length_b   1.000
_cell.length_c   1.000
_cell.angle_alpha   90.00
_cell.angle_beta   90.00
_cell.angle_gamma   90.00
#
_symmetry.space_group_name_H-M   'P 1'
#
loop_
_entity.id
_entity.type
_entity.pdbx_description
1 polymer ?
#
loop_
_entity_poly.entity_id
_entity_poly.type
_entity_poly.pdbx_seq_one_letter_code
_entity_poly.pdbx_strand_id
1 'polypeptide(L)'
;MAAPLCVAASLAALTAVYLWTLRRRARSFQHAAVYELKGQYYQLIGHAWDHETHDFKVVYRPLYHCKASVRRFEAHLLATSTYERWESKFRRVDQAELPVSARALLLPGPFVLDPYWTYSTHPVELPRIVHTTRSGLLSRRSHEPPRLEDIIGDYRSFIDACHKELELRGMVRAMEMDHICYRCESVDEYRGVLQALVPALGVNLVEGMIGGRPISTVRLHHPIEHAGYLVSCIEVPCPKSGSHYHSGLEHAELVVGLPGDSVEDNKRLLEFMEACRRDPSINLTFKTAALNKPANADVSHEFLLPDGRTGTIKFHVRPLYEVIEWEKSSGNVVAVPEGFFQP
;
A
#
# COMPACT_ATOMS: atom_id res chain seq x y z
N MET A 1 45.03 -1.97 -26.51
CA MET A 1 44.60 -0.64 -26.02
C MET A 1 43.39 -0.20 -26.82
N ALA A 2 42.18 -0.44 -26.31
CA ALA A 2 40.94 0.00 -26.94
C ALA A 2 39.87 0.25 -25.87
N ALA A 3 39.80 1.49 -25.39
CA ALA A 3 38.59 2.11 -24.82
C ALA A 3 38.88 3.62 -24.65
N PRO A 4 38.23 4.49 -25.45
CA PRO A 4 37.55 5.62 -24.81
C PRO A 4 36.20 6.01 -25.43
N LEU A 5 35.65 5.27 -26.40
CA LEU A 5 34.44 5.69 -27.13
C LEU A 5 33.11 5.43 -26.39
N CYS A 6 33.06 4.51 -25.43
CA CYS A 6 31.79 4.13 -24.78
C CYS A 6 31.35 5.08 -23.64
N VAL A 7 32.27 5.83 -23.03
CA VAL A 7 31.98 6.70 -21.87
C VAL A 7 31.47 8.09 -22.32
N ALA A 8 31.90 8.57 -23.49
CA ALA A 8 31.45 9.85 -24.02
C ALA A 8 30.00 9.79 -24.54
N ALA A 9 29.59 8.67 -25.13
CA ALA A 9 28.23 8.46 -25.63
C ALA A 9 27.19 8.41 -24.50
N SER A 10 27.56 7.88 -23.34
CA SER A 10 26.70 7.74 -22.16
C SER A 10 26.50 9.08 -21.44
N LEU A 11 27.53 9.93 -21.32
CA LEU A 11 27.37 11.29 -20.79
C LEU A 11 26.52 12.17 -21.72
N ALA A 12 26.75 12.15 -23.04
CA ALA A 12 25.96 12.94 -23.98
C ALA A 12 24.48 12.50 -24.02
N ALA A 13 24.20 11.19 -23.90
CA ALA A 13 22.84 10.65 -23.78
C ALA A 13 22.16 11.07 -22.47
N LEU A 14 22.88 11.06 -21.34
CA LEU A 14 22.39 11.56 -20.05
C LEU A 14 22.07 13.06 -20.10
N THR A 15 22.91 13.88 -20.73
CA THR A 15 22.64 15.32 -20.90
C THR A 15 21.48 15.58 -21.85
N ALA A 16 21.33 14.78 -22.91
CA ALA A 16 20.20 14.88 -23.85
C ALA A 16 18.88 14.46 -23.21
N VAL A 17 18.86 13.38 -22.41
CA VAL A 17 17.68 12.95 -21.63
C VAL A 17 17.34 13.97 -20.55
N TYR A 18 18.33 14.55 -19.89
CA TYR A 18 18.12 15.61 -18.89
C TYR A 18 17.53 16.88 -19.53
N LEU A 19 18.09 17.34 -20.66
CA LEU A 19 17.58 18.48 -21.41
C LEU A 19 16.20 18.21 -22.04
N TRP A 20 15.94 16.98 -22.49
CA TRP A 20 14.62 16.55 -22.97
C TRP A 20 13.60 16.53 -21.83
N THR A 21 13.97 16.02 -20.65
CA THR A 21 13.12 16.02 -19.45
C THR A 21 12.86 17.44 -18.96
N LEU A 22 13.85 18.34 -18.99
CA LEU A 22 13.69 19.76 -18.68
C LEU A 22 12.79 20.49 -19.69
N ARG A 23 12.96 20.23 -21.00
CA ARG A 23 12.09 20.79 -22.04
C ARG A 23 10.67 20.24 -21.96
N ARG A 24 10.50 18.96 -21.62
CA ARG A 24 9.21 18.32 -21.38
C ARG A 24 8.55 18.88 -20.11
N ARG A 25 9.31 19.07 -19.03
CA ARG A 25 8.87 19.79 -17.81
C ARG A 25 8.44 21.21 -18.12
N ALA A 26 9.26 21.99 -18.83
CA ALA A 26 8.94 23.36 -19.26
C ALA A 26 7.67 23.43 -20.12
N ARG A 27 7.46 22.45 -21.03
CA ARG A 27 6.23 22.35 -21.84
C ARG A 27 5.02 21.91 -21.03
N SER A 28 5.17 21.04 -20.02
CA SER A 28 4.07 20.64 -19.13
C SER A 28 3.59 21.77 -18.20
N PHE A 29 4.38 22.82 -18.02
CA PHE A 29 3.90 24.04 -17.34
C PHE A 29 2.96 24.87 -18.22
N GLN A 30 3.12 24.88 -19.56
CA GLN A 30 2.36 25.77 -20.45
C GLN A 30 0.84 25.53 -20.45
N HIS A 31 0.37 24.40 -19.89
CA HIS A 31 -1.05 24.04 -19.84
C HIS A 31 -1.64 24.03 -18.42
N ALA A 32 -0.88 24.39 -17.39
CA ALA A 32 -1.43 24.50 -16.04
C ALA A 32 -2.49 25.61 -16.02
N ALA A 33 -3.74 25.23 -15.70
CA ALA A 33 -4.83 26.18 -15.56
C ALA A 33 -4.76 26.81 -14.15
N VAL A 34 -4.61 28.13 -14.11
CA VAL A 34 -4.43 28.90 -12.87
C VAL A 34 -5.56 29.90 -12.71
N TYR A 35 -5.96 30.10 -11.47
CA TYR A 35 -7.13 30.88 -11.09
C TYR A 35 -6.80 31.79 -9.90
N GLU A 36 -7.49 32.92 -9.82
CA GLU A 36 -7.39 33.90 -8.75
C GLU A 36 -8.73 34.01 -8.01
N LEU A 37 -8.63 34.10 -6.69
CA LEU A 37 -9.74 34.41 -5.80
C LEU A 37 -9.25 35.30 -4.64
N LYS A 38 -9.79 36.51 -4.53
CA LYS A 38 -9.52 37.47 -3.44
C LYS A 38 -8.02 37.76 -3.24
N GLY A 39 -7.28 37.91 -4.33
CA GLY A 39 -5.84 38.19 -4.34
C GLY A 39 -4.96 36.97 -4.07
N GLN A 40 -5.54 35.77 -4.01
CA GLN A 40 -4.82 34.51 -3.84
C GLN A 40 -4.91 33.68 -5.12
N TYR A 41 -3.86 32.90 -5.38
CA TYR A 41 -3.72 32.16 -6.63
C TYR A 41 -3.81 30.66 -6.38
N TYR A 42 -4.42 29.95 -7.32
CA TYR A 42 -4.73 28.53 -7.21
C TYR A 42 -4.50 27.83 -8.54
N GLN A 43 -3.93 26.62 -8.50
CA GLN A 43 -3.79 25.78 -9.69
C GLN A 43 -4.90 24.73 -9.70
N LEU A 44 -5.60 24.62 -10.82
CA LEU A 44 -6.57 23.54 -11.06
C LEU A 44 -5.82 22.22 -11.23
N ILE A 45 -6.21 21.23 -10.43
CA ILE A 45 -5.62 19.90 -10.45
C ILE A 45 -6.48 18.94 -11.27
N GLY A 46 -7.80 19.06 -11.16
CA GLY A 46 -8.76 18.23 -11.88
C GLY A 46 -10.11 18.24 -11.22
N HIS A 47 -10.82 17.11 -11.32
CA HIS A 47 -12.14 16.91 -10.76
C HIS A 47 -12.18 15.60 -9.96
N ALA A 48 -12.96 15.56 -8.90
CA ALA A 48 -13.14 14.36 -8.06
C ALA A 48 -14.62 14.15 -7.75
N TRP A 49 -15.05 12.90 -7.66
CA TRP A 49 -16.40 12.55 -7.24
C TRP A 49 -16.56 12.77 -5.73
N ASP A 50 -17.64 13.43 -5.31
CA ASP A 50 -18.00 13.61 -3.91
C ASP A 50 -19.19 12.71 -3.57
N HIS A 51 -18.96 11.75 -2.67
CA HIS A 51 -19.97 10.78 -2.25
C HIS A 51 -21.07 11.36 -1.34
N GLU A 52 -20.83 12.49 -0.66
CA GLU A 52 -21.84 13.12 0.19
C GLU A 52 -22.84 13.90 -0.67
N THR A 53 -22.32 14.69 -1.63
CA THR A 53 -23.17 15.50 -2.51
C THR A 53 -23.63 14.77 -3.77
N HIS A 54 -23.10 13.57 -4.04
CA HIS A 54 -23.33 12.80 -5.26
C HIS A 54 -23.07 13.61 -6.54
N ASP A 55 -21.97 14.37 -6.53
CA ASP A 55 -21.61 15.27 -7.62
C ASP A 55 -20.09 15.39 -7.76
N PHE A 56 -19.62 15.81 -8.93
CA PHE A 56 -18.20 16.12 -9.13
C PHE A 56 -17.85 17.47 -8.50
N LYS A 57 -16.67 17.55 -7.89
CA LYS A 57 -16.08 18.77 -7.36
C LYS A 57 -14.79 19.11 -8.09
N VAL A 58 -14.53 20.39 -8.23
CA VAL A 58 -13.26 20.93 -8.72
C VAL A 58 -12.21 20.77 -7.64
N VAL A 59 -11.10 20.12 -7.97
CA VAL A 59 -9.93 19.95 -7.10
C VAL A 59 -8.86 20.94 -7.51
N TYR A 60 -8.39 21.74 -6.55
CA TYR A 60 -7.40 22.78 -6.77
C TYR A 60 -6.44 22.88 -5.59
N ARG A 61 -5.29 23.51 -5.81
CA ARG A 61 -4.29 23.77 -4.77
C ARG A 61 -4.00 25.26 -4.63
N PRO A 62 -3.79 25.77 -3.42
CA PRO A 62 -3.27 27.11 -3.22
C PRO A 62 -1.82 27.21 -3.71
N LEU A 63 -1.49 28.29 -4.41
CA LEU A 63 -0.12 28.69 -4.78
C LEU A 63 0.43 29.70 -3.76
N TYR A 64 0.21 29.40 -2.47
CA TYR A 64 0.73 30.14 -1.32
C TYR A 64 0.73 29.23 -0.09
N HIS A 65 1.49 29.59 0.94
CA HIS A 65 1.50 28.85 2.20
C HIS A 65 0.24 29.17 3.03
N CYS A 66 -0.70 28.24 3.05
CA CYS A 66 -1.82 28.28 3.99
C CYS A 66 -1.37 27.69 5.35
N LYS A 67 -1.72 28.33 6.48
CA LYS A 67 -1.57 27.74 7.82
C LYS A 67 -2.82 26.91 8.12
N ALA A 68 -2.67 25.68 8.63
CA ALA A 68 -3.82 24.87 9.04
C ALA A 68 -4.65 25.62 10.06
N SER A 69 -5.95 25.66 9.82
CA SER A 69 -6.91 26.20 10.77
C SER A 69 -8.20 25.39 10.70
N VAL A 70 -8.70 24.99 11.86
CA VAL A 70 -9.97 24.26 11.98
C VAL A 70 -11.09 25.08 11.32
N ARG A 71 -11.93 24.46 10.49
CA ARG A 71 -13.09 25.06 9.78
C ARG A 71 -12.78 25.91 8.53
N ARG A 72 -11.58 25.82 7.93
CA ARG A 72 -11.35 26.34 6.56
C ARG A 72 -11.39 25.22 5.52
N PHE A 73 -11.84 25.56 4.32
CA PHE A 73 -11.93 24.66 3.15
C PHE A 73 -10.56 24.42 2.46
N GLU A 74 -9.53 25.12 2.91
CA GLU A 74 -8.17 25.04 2.37
C GLU A 74 -7.32 24.18 3.32
N ALA A 75 -6.99 22.95 2.91
CA ALA A 75 -5.89 22.23 3.54
C ALA A 75 -4.55 22.79 3.04
N HIS A 76 -3.45 22.46 3.71
CA HIS A 76 -2.10 22.93 3.35
C HIS A 76 -1.71 22.66 1.89
N LEU A 77 -2.36 21.70 1.23
CA LEU A 77 -1.96 21.16 -0.08
C LEU A 77 -3.07 21.17 -1.13
N LEU A 78 -4.32 20.89 -0.75
CA LEU A 78 -5.46 20.76 -1.67
C LEU A 78 -6.75 21.32 -1.07
N ALA A 79 -7.66 21.71 -1.95
CA ALA A 79 -9.00 22.18 -1.63
C ALA A 79 -9.98 21.73 -2.72
N THR A 80 -11.26 21.66 -2.35
CA THR A 80 -12.35 21.32 -3.27
C THR A 80 -13.39 22.45 -3.33
N SER A 81 -14.06 22.59 -4.47
CA SER A 81 -15.18 23.52 -4.65
C SER A 81 -16.23 22.86 -5.54
N THR A 82 -17.50 23.19 -5.33
CA THR A 82 -18.53 22.91 -6.34
C THR A 82 -18.22 23.68 -7.62
N TYR A 83 -18.67 23.18 -8.77
CA TYR A 83 -18.52 23.87 -10.05
C TYR A 83 -19.16 25.25 -10.03
N GLU A 84 -20.39 25.36 -9.51
CA GLU A 84 -21.11 26.63 -9.42
C GLU A 84 -20.30 27.70 -8.65
N ARG A 85 -19.73 27.33 -7.50
CA ARG A 85 -18.86 28.25 -6.74
C ARG A 85 -17.56 28.53 -7.49
N TRP A 86 -16.99 27.53 -8.15
CA TRP A 86 -15.74 27.68 -8.89
C TRP A 86 -15.91 28.71 -10.01
N GLU A 87 -16.89 28.50 -10.89
CA GLU A 87 -17.18 29.39 -12.02
C GLU A 87 -17.59 30.79 -11.59
N SER A 88 -18.35 30.92 -10.49
CA SER A 88 -18.83 32.22 -10.02
C SER A 88 -17.81 33.04 -9.22
N LYS A 89 -16.78 32.40 -8.64
CA LYS A 89 -15.83 33.08 -7.73
C LYS A 89 -14.40 33.12 -8.24
N PHE A 90 -13.97 32.11 -9.00
CA PHE A 90 -12.58 31.99 -9.41
C PHE A 90 -12.41 32.56 -10.82
N ARG A 91 -11.49 33.50 -10.97
CA ARG A 91 -11.15 34.07 -12.27
C ARG A 91 -9.92 33.38 -12.82
N ARG A 92 -10.00 32.84 -14.04
CA ARG A 92 -8.82 32.30 -14.73
C ARG A 92 -7.81 33.42 -14.98
N VAL A 93 -6.52 33.14 -14.74
CA VAL A 93 -5.42 34.08 -14.95
C VAL A 93 -4.31 33.42 -15.80
N ASP A 94 -3.58 34.24 -16.54
CA ASP A 94 -2.39 33.78 -17.24
C ASP A 94 -1.25 33.50 -16.25
N GLN A 95 -0.41 32.51 -16.54
CA GLN A 95 0.76 32.22 -15.72
C GLN A 95 1.78 33.36 -15.71
N ALA A 96 1.83 34.15 -16.78
CA ALA A 96 2.65 35.35 -16.87
C ALA A 96 2.23 36.43 -15.86
N GLU A 97 0.98 36.41 -15.39
CA GLU A 97 0.44 37.36 -14.41
C GLU A 97 0.72 36.94 -12.95
N LEU A 98 1.28 35.74 -12.73
CA LEU A 98 1.51 35.23 -11.38
C LEU A 98 2.68 35.94 -10.70
N PRO A 99 2.53 36.29 -9.41
CA PRO A 99 3.65 36.67 -8.58
C PRO A 99 4.74 35.58 -8.57
N VAL A 100 5.99 35.99 -8.45
CA VAL A 100 7.16 35.07 -8.44
C VAL A 100 6.99 33.95 -7.41
N SER A 101 6.45 34.28 -6.23
CA SER A 101 6.17 33.33 -5.16
C SER A 101 5.13 32.26 -5.54
N ALA A 102 4.05 32.65 -6.22
CA ALA A 102 3.03 31.73 -6.69
C ALA A 102 3.53 30.87 -7.86
N ARG A 103 4.29 31.48 -8.78
CA ARG A 103 4.89 30.78 -9.92
C ARG A 103 5.90 29.71 -9.50
N ALA A 104 6.66 29.96 -8.44
CA ALA A 104 7.59 28.98 -7.87
C ALA A 104 6.90 27.73 -7.32
N LEU A 105 5.61 27.82 -7.01
CA LEU A 105 4.83 26.70 -6.50
C LEU A 105 4.12 25.92 -7.61
N LEU A 106 4.10 26.35 -8.87
CA LEU A 106 3.42 25.60 -9.94
C LEU A 106 3.96 24.17 -10.08
N LEU A 107 3.06 23.22 -10.35
CA LEU A 107 3.41 21.85 -10.71
C LEU A 107 3.21 21.61 -12.21
N PRO A 108 4.02 20.73 -12.83
CA PRO A 108 3.84 20.34 -14.22
C PRO A 108 2.53 19.55 -14.39
N GLY A 109 1.73 19.86 -15.42
CA GLY A 109 0.49 19.14 -15.74
C GLY A 109 0.67 18.12 -16.88
N PRO A 110 -0.11 17.02 -16.90
CA PRO A 110 -1.01 16.55 -15.85
C PRO A 110 -0.27 15.80 -14.73
N PHE A 111 -0.70 16.05 -13.49
CA PHE A 111 -0.08 15.70 -12.20
C PHE A 111 0.04 14.19 -11.92
N VAL A 112 -0.60 13.35 -12.73
CA VAL A 112 -0.61 11.89 -12.61
C VAL A 112 0.75 11.28 -13.00
N LEU A 113 1.72 12.09 -13.43
CA LEU A 113 3.00 11.63 -13.99
C LEU A 113 4.24 12.17 -13.25
N ASP A 114 4.12 12.78 -12.07
CA ASP A 114 5.29 13.28 -11.31
C ASP A 114 5.68 12.37 -10.13
N PRO A 115 6.73 11.54 -10.26
CA PRO A 115 7.21 10.66 -9.18
C PRO A 115 7.84 11.40 -8.00
N TYR A 116 8.12 12.71 -8.12
CA TYR A 116 8.63 13.52 -7.01
C TYR A 116 7.52 14.01 -6.06
N TRP A 117 6.25 13.81 -6.41
CA TRP A 117 5.10 14.16 -5.57
C TRP A 117 4.91 13.19 -4.39
N THR A 118 5.27 11.92 -4.56
CA THR A 118 5.14 10.87 -3.53
C THR A 118 6.37 10.72 -2.65
N TYR A 119 7.49 11.35 -3.02
CA TYR A 119 8.74 11.30 -2.26
C TYR A 119 9.22 12.71 -1.92
N SER A 120 8.88 13.19 -0.74
CA SER A 120 9.58 14.34 -0.17
C SER A 120 11.00 13.90 0.19
N THR A 121 12.00 14.33 -0.56
CA THR A 121 13.44 14.10 -0.27
C THR A 121 14.03 15.12 0.70
N HIS A 122 13.19 15.87 1.42
CA HIS A 122 13.65 16.74 2.51
C HIS A 122 13.40 16.04 3.85
N PRO A 123 14.44 15.76 4.64
CA PRO A 123 14.26 15.37 6.02
C PRO A 123 13.68 16.58 6.75
N VAL A 124 12.36 16.57 6.97
CA VAL A 124 11.75 17.46 7.94
C VAL A 124 12.18 16.92 9.30
N GLU A 125 13.04 17.66 10.00
CA GLU A 125 13.24 17.43 11.43
C GLU A 125 11.87 17.50 12.11
N LEU A 126 11.37 16.34 12.54
CA LEU A 126 10.13 16.24 13.28
C LEU A 126 10.27 17.11 14.54
N PRO A 127 9.44 18.15 14.74
CA PRO A 127 9.41 18.82 16.03
C PRO A 127 9.05 17.78 17.08
N ARG A 128 9.79 17.77 18.18
CA ARG A 128 9.54 16.93 19.35
C ARG A 128 8.05 16.88 19.65
N ILE A 129 7.56 15.66 19.82
CA ILE A 129 6.19 15.28 20.22
C ILE A 129 5.61 16.35 21.15
N VAL A 130 4.78 17.23 20.59
CA VAL A 130 3.91 18.09 21.39
C VAL A 130 2.72 17.22 21.72
N HIS A 131 2.63 16.78 22.98
CA HIS A 131 1.45 16.11 23.50
C HIS A 131 0.21 16.93 23.16
N THR A 132 -0.69 16.38 22.35
CA THR A 132 -1.99 16.97 22.08
C THR A 132 -2.80 16.97 23.36
N THR A 133 -3.20 18.17 23.78
CA THR A 133 -4.01 18.40 24.97
C THR A 133 -5.37 17.73 24.84
N ARG A 134 -5.75 16.99 25.88
CA ARG A 134 -7.12 16.49 26.13
C ARG A 134 -8.12 17.66 26.18
N SER A 135 -8.72 18.00 25.05
CA SER A 135 -10.02 18.69 25.02
C SER A 135 -10.73 18.40 23.70
N GLY A 136 -11.29 17.20 23.61
CA GLY A 136 -12.05 16.75 22.45
C GLY A 136 -13.03 15.62 22.77
N LEU A 137 -13.46 15.49 24.04
CA LEU A 137 -14.68 14.76 24.30
C LEU A 137 -15.83 15.60 23.73
N LEU A 138 -16.54 15.03 22.74
CA LEU A 138 -17.74 15.56 22.09
C LEU A 138 -17.51 16.56 20.93
N SER A 139 -16.81 16.12 19.87
CA SER A 139 -17.03 16.66 18.52
C SER A 139 -16.63 15.63 17.47
N ARG A 140 -17.61 15.03 16.78
CA ARG A 140 -17.39 14.15 15.62
C ARG A 140 -16.74 14.96 14.49
N ARG A 141 -15.42 14.86 14.34
CA ARG A 141 -14.66 15.27 13.14
C ARG A 141 -13.51 14.29 12.92
N SER A 142 -13.82 13.11 12.42
CA SER A 142 -12.84 12.12 11.96
C SER A 142 -12.52 12.39 10.48
N HIS A 143 -11.46 13.14 10.22
CA HIS A 143 -10.83 13.26 8.89
C HIS A 143 -9.33 12.91 9.02
N GLU A 144 -9.02 11.95 9.88
CA GLU A 144 -7.75 11.25 9.80
C GLU A 144 -8.01 10.00 8.95
N PRO A 145 -7.17 9.69 7.95
CA PRO A 145 -7.29 8.44 7.22
C PRO A 145 -7.28 7.29 8.23
N PRO A 146 -8.09 6.22 8.02
CA PRO A 146 -8.10 5.10 8.94
C PRO A 146 -6.68 4.55 9.06
N ARG A 147 -6.24 4.29 10.29
CA ARG A 147 -4.93 3.67 10.50
C ARG A 147 -5.08 2.17 10.33
N LEU A 148 -4.03 1.52 9.86
CA LEU A 148 -4.07 0.08 9.62
C LEU A 148 -4.37 -0.69 10.92
N GLU A 149 -3.78 -0.26 12.04
CA GLU A 149 -4.02 -0.83 13.36
C GLU A 149 -5.47 -0.70 13.86
N ASP A 150 -6.23 0.28 13.37
CA ASP A 150 -7.64 0.45 13.72
C ASP A 150 -8.53 -0.58 12.98
N ILE A 151 -8.00 -1.23 11.93
CA ILE A 151 -8.73 -2.19 11.09
C ILE A 151 -8.32 -3.62 11.41
N ILE A 152 -7.01 -3.91 11.43
CA ILE A 152 -6.49 -5.27 11.58
C ILE A 152 -5.88 -5.55 12.96
N GLY A 153 -5.93 -4.57 13.87
CA GLY A 153 -5.34 -4.66 15.20
C GLY A 153 -3.82 -4.43 15.22
N ASP A 154 -3.18 -4.77 16.34
CA ASP A 154 -1.76 -4.52 16.58
C ASP A 154 -0.85 -5.45 15.76
N TYR A 155 -0.67 -5.10 14.49
CA TYR A 155 0.20 -5.83 13.56
C TYR A 155 1.67 -5.81 13.97
N ARG A 156 2.11 -4.81 14.75
CA ARG A 156 3.51 -4.72 15.19
C ARG A 156 3.80 -5.81 16.21
N SER A 157 2.95 -5.93 17.23
CA SER A 157 3.06 -7.01 18.21
C SER A 157 2.97 -8.40 17.57
N PHE A 158 2.12 -8.55 16.55
CA PHE A 158 2.02 -9.81 15.79
C PHE A 158 3.32 -10.12 15.02
N ILE A 159 3.86 -9.17 14.26
CA ILE A 159 5.12 -9.33 13.53
C ILE A 159 6.28 -9.59 14.49
N ASP A 160 6.33 -8.91 15.64
CA ASP A 160 7.34 -9.14 16.68
C ASP A 160 7.24 -10.55 17.25
N ALA A 161 6.02 -11.07 17.45
CA ALA A 161 5.82 -12.45 17.89
C ALA A 161 6.32 -13.46 16.85
N CYS A 162 6.03 -13.25 15.56
CA CYS A 162 6.56 -14.10 14.49
C CYS A 162 8.10 -14.02 14.41
N HIS A 163 8.67 -12.82 14.49
CA HIS A 163 10.11 -12.61 14.45
C HIS A 163 10.81 -13.33 15.60
N LYS A 164 10.31 -13.13 16.83
CA LYS A 164 10.84 -13.77 18.03
C LYS A 164 10.73 -15.29 17.95
N GLU A 165 9.64 -15.84 17.44
CA GLU A 165 9.51 -17.28 17.26
C GLU A 165 10.59 -17.80 16.30
N LEU A 166 10.80 -17.15 15.15
CA LEU A 166 11.86 -17.52 14.21
C LEU A 166 13.25 -17.48 14.86
N GLU A 167 13.57 -16.43 15.61
CA GLU A 167 14.84 -16.33 16.35
C GLU A 167 15.00 -17.46 17.37
N LEU A 168 13.95 -17.77 18.14
CA LEU A 168 13.94 -18.88 19.11
C LEU A 168 14.15 -20.24 18.44
N ARG A 169 13.74 -20.40 17.18
CA ARG A 169 13.99 -21.61 16.38
C ARG A 169 15.31 -21.56 15.61
N GLY A 170 16.19 -20.61 15.86
CA GLY A 170 17.50 -20.49 15.21
C GLY A 170 17.43 -19.95 13.77
N MET A 171 16.28 -19.43 13.34
CA MET A 171 16.10 -18.88 12.01
C MET A 171 16.47 -17.39 11.98
N VAL A 172 17.74 -17.12 11.68
CA VAL A 172 18.32 -15.76 11.61
C VAL A 172 18.47 -15.22 10.17
N ARG A 173 17.89 -15.92 9.19
CA ARG A 173 18.03 -15.55 7.77
C ARG A 173 17.08 -14.41 7.43
N ALA A 174 17.59 -13.44 6.68
CA ALA A 174 16.75 -12.41 6.06
C ALA A 174 15.84 -13.07 5.01
N MET A 175 14.56 -13.20 5.35
CA MET A 175 13.51 -13.65 4.44
C MET A 175 12.52 -12.51 4.25
N GLU A 176 11.93 -12.43 3.06
CA GLU A 176 10.81 -11.54 2.81
C GLU A 176 9.58 -12.10 3.54
N MET A 177 8.97 -11.28 4.40
CA MET A 177 7.63 -11.53 4.90
C MET A 177 6.64 -10.95 3.88
N ASP A 178 6.11 -11.82 3.04
CA ASP A 178 5.28 -11.43 1.89
C ASP A 178 3.97 -10.78 2.35
N HIS A 179 3.24 -11.48 3.22
CA HIS A 179 1.97 -11.01 3.73
C HIS A 179 1.69 -11.50 5.15
N ILE A 180 0.78 -10.79 5.81
CA ILE A 180 0.12 -11.24 7.04
C ILE A 180 -1.36 -11.45 6.78
N CYS A 181 -1.97 -12.37 7.51
CA CYS A 181 -3.37 -12.74 7.34
C CYS A 181 -4.22 -12.30 8.52
N TYR A 182 -5.29 -11.56 8.24
CA TYR A 182 -6.32 -11.19 9.19
C TYR A 182 -7.55 -12.09 9.01
N ARG A 183 -7.82 -12.95 9.99
CA ARG A 183 -9.00 -13.82 10.01
C ARG A 183 -10.24 -13.02 10.41
N CYS A 184 -11.36 -13.32 9.76
CA CYS A 184 -12.68 -12.80 10.12
C CYS A 184 -13.56 -13.90 10.73
N GLU A 185 -14.34 -13.54 11.74
CA GLU A 185 -15.36 -14.39 12.39
C GLU A 185 -16.66 -14.45 11.60
N SER A 186 -16.98 -13.39 10.86
CA SER A 186 -18.24 -13.25 10.11
C SER A 186 -18.02 -12.74 8.68
N VAL A 187 -18.99 -13.01 7.81
CA VAL A 187 -19.02 -12.49 6.45
C VAL A 187 -19.11 -10.96 6.45
N ASP A 188 -19.84 -10.38 7.42
CA ASP A 188 -19.97 -8.92 7.53
C ASP A 188 -18.67 -8.26 7.98
N GLU A 189 -17.91 -8.89 8.88
CA GLU A 189 -16.56 -8.43 9.23
C GLU A 189 -15.62 -8.49 8.02
N TYR A 190 -15.63 -9.59 7.26
CA TYR A 190 -14.85 -9.71 6.03
C TYR A 190 -15.11 -8.54 5.07
N ARG A 191 -16.38 -8.19 4.84
CA ARG A 191 -16.75 -7.04 4.01
C ARG A 191 -16.30 -5.72 4.63
N GLY A 192 -16.50 -5.55 5.94
CA GLY A 192 -16.12 -4.34 6.66
C GLY A 192 -14.62 -4.06 6.62
N VAL A 193 -13.79 -5.09 6.80
CA VAL A 193 -12.33 -5.00 6.72
C VAL A 193 -11.91 -4.58 5.31
N LEU A 194 -12.45 -5.21 4.26
CA LEU A 194 -12.13 -4.82 2.88
C LEU A 194 -12.60 -3.41 2.54
N GLN A 195 -13.78 -3.01 3.00
CA GLN A 195 -14.31 -1.66 2.83
C GLN A 195 -13.46 -0.61 3.55
N ALA A 196 -12.78 -0.98 4.65
CA ALA A 196 -11.88 -0.08 5.35
C ALA A 196 -10.48 -0.04 4.72
N LEU A 197 -9.94 -1.19 4.27
CA LEU A 197 -8.60 -1.29 3.70
C LEU A 197 -8.49 -0.69 2.30
N VAL A 198 -9.38 -1.06 1.37
CA VAL A 198 -9.20 -0.78 -0.06
C VAL A 198 -9.36 0.70 -0.44
N PRO A 199 -10.31 1.48 0.12
CA PRO A 199 -10.45 2.88 -0.32
C PRO A 199 -9.28 3.78 0.07
N ALA A 200 -8.57 3.47 1.16
CA ALA A 200 -7.57 4.36 1.76
C ALA A 200 -6.16 3.77 1.83
N LEU A 201 -6.02 2.47 2.09
CA LEU A 201 -4.77 1.87 2.53
C LEU A 201 -4.16 0.90 1.51
N GLY A 202 -4.91 0.42 0.53
CA GLY A 202 -4.38 -0.49 -0.48
C GLY A 202 -5.31 -0.73 -1.66
N VAL A 203 -4.96 -1.69 -2.51
CA VAL A 203 -5.76 -2.14 -3.64
C VAL A 203 -6.04 -3.63 -3.51
N ASN A 204 -7.27 -4.06 -3.79
CA ASN A 204 -7.55 -5.48 -3.84
C ASN A 204 -6.91 -6.07 -5.11
N LEU A 205 -5.92 -6.94 -4.96
CA LEU A 205 -5.28 -7.63 -6.07
C LEU A 205 -6.20 -8.70 -6.63
N VAL A 206 -6.86 -9.48 -5.78
CA VAL A 206 -7.79 -10.54 -6.18
C VAL A 206 -8.78 -10.81 -5.06
N GLU A 207 -10.00 -11.13 -5.43
CA GLU A 207 -10.95 -11.84 -4.57
C GLU A 207 -11.29 -13.17 -5.26
N GLY A 208 -10.73 -14.26 -4.75
CA GLY A 208 -10.81 -15.59 -5.36
C GLY A 208 -11.51 -16.60 -4.45
N MET A 209 -12.16 -17.59 -5.06
CA MET A 209 -12.75 -18.72 -4.35
C MET A 209 -11.67 -19.78 -4.05
N ILE A 210 -11.27 -19.90 -2.78
CA ILE A 210 -10.20 -20.80 -2.34
C ILE A 210 -10.71 -21.65 -1.17
N GLY A 211 -10.66 -22.98 -1.32
CA GLY A 211 -11.09 -23.91 -0.27
C GLY A 211 -12.57 -23.77 0.13
N GLY A 212 -13.41 -23.32 -0.80
CA GLY A 212 -14.85 -23.14 -0.62
C GLY A 212 -15.27 -21.83 0.03
N ARG A 213 -14.37 -20.83 0.10
CA ARG A 213 -14.71 -19.47 0.56
C ARG A 213 -13.94 -18.39 -0.23
N PRO A 214 -14.46 -17.15 -0.30
CA PRO A 214 -13.71 -16.00 -0.78
C PRO A 214 -12.47 -15.74 0.08
N ILE A 215 -11.36 -15.46 -0.58
CA ILE A 215 -10.17 -14.90 0.04
C ILE A 215 -9.73 -13.71 -0.79
N SER A 216 -9.56 -12.57 -0.12
CA SER A 216 -9.06 -11.34 -0.73
C SER A 216 -7.61 -11.10 -0.37
N THR A 217 -6.83 -10.60 -1.31
CA THR A 217 -5.46 -10.12 -1.06
C THR A 217 -5.39 -8.65 -1.36
N VAL A 218 -5.14 -7.84 -0.33
CA VAL A 218 -4.99 -6.39 -0.45
C VAL A 218 -3.51 -6.04 -0.48
N ARG A 219 -3.04 -5.44 -1.57
CA ARG A 219 -1.70 -4.83 -1.62
C ARG A 219 -1.76 -3.43 -1.04
N LEU A 220 -0.97 -3.18 0.00
CA LEU A 220 -0.91 -1.89 0.66
C LEU A 220 -0.28 -0.84 -0.26
N HIS A 221 -0.78 0.40 -0.19
CA HIS A 221 -0.15 1.54 -0.87
C HIS A 221 1.24 1.84 -0.31
N HIS A 222 1.38 1.69 1.02
CA HIS A 222 2.63 1.79 1.75
C HIS A 222 2.79 0.48 2.53
N PRO A 223 3.83 -0.32 2.25
CA PRO A 223 4.08 -1.56 2.99
C PRO A 223 4.27 -1.29 4.49
N ILE A 224 4.00 -2.29 5.31
CA ILE A 224 4.37 -2.25 6.73
C ILE A 224 5.89 -2.40 6.82
N GLU A 225 6.55 -1.39 7.37
CA GLU A 225 7.95 -1.45 7.79
C GLU A 225 8.01 -1.70 9.30
N HIS A 226 8.39 -2.92 9.70
CA HIS A 226 8.52 -3.31 11.10
C HIS A 226 9.43 -4.52 11.29
N ALA A 227 10.22 -4.54 12.37
CA ALA A 227 11.16 -5.63 12.71
C ALA A 227 12.10 -6.06 11.55
N GLY A 228 12.46 -5.13 10.66
CA GLY A 228 13.30 -5.41 9.48
C GLY A 228 12.56 -6.04 8.29
N TYR A 229 11.24 -6.25 8.41
CA TYR A 229 10.39 -6.73 7.32
C TYR A 229 9.69 -5.60 6.58
N LEU A 230 9.39 -5.87 5.31
CA LEU A 230 8.58 -5.03 4.44
C LEU A 230 7.35 -5.83 3.97
N VAL A 231 6.26 -5.79 4.74
CA VAL A 231 5.05 -6.56 4.44
C VAL A 231 4.16 -5.77 3.48
N SER A 232 4.02 -6.26 2.25
CA SER A 232 3.34 -5.51 1.18
C SER A 232 1.86 -5.85 1.05
N CYS A 233 1.43 -7.00 1.57
CA CYS A 233 0.09 -7.51 1.38
C CYS A 233 -0.58 -7.91 2.71
N ILE A 234 -1.90 -7.75 2.76
CA ILE A 234 -2.78 -8.32 3.78
C ILE A 234 -3.69 -9.34 3.11
N GLU A 235 -3.64 -10.58 3.58
CA GLU A 235 -4.63 -11.60 3.20
C GLU A 235 -5.83 -11.49 4.15
N VAL A 236 -7.05 -11.48 3.59
CA VAL A 236 -8.29 -11.45 4.35
C VAL A 236 -9.16 -12.61 3.83
N PRO A 237 -9.21 -13.75 4.53
CA PRO A 237 -10.11 -14.85 4.19
C PRO A 237 -11.49 -14.66 4.81
N CYS A 238 -12.54 -14.80 4.01
CA CYS A 238 -13.91 -14.92 4.50
C CYS A 238 -14.02 -16.18 5.37
N PRO A 239 -14.78 -16.17 6.48
CA PRO A 239 -14.95 -17.37 7.31
C PRO A 239 -15.53 -18.53 6.50
N LYS A 240 -15.04 -19.74 6.78
CA LYS A 240 -15.56 -20.96 6.16
C LYS A 240 -16.83 -21.39 6.89
N SER A 241 -17.88 -21.70 6.15
CA SER A 241 -19.11 -22.24 6.73
C SER A 241 -18.83 -23.48 7.60
N GLY A 242 -19.40 -23.52 8.80
CA GLY A 242 -19.21 -24.61 9.78
C GLY A 242 -17.84 -24.64 10.45
N SER A 243 -16.97 -23.65 10.24
CA SER A 243 -15.69 -23.51 10.96
C SER A 243 -15.72 -22.23 11.80
N HIS A 244 -15.29 -22.33 13.06
CA HIS A 244 -15.13 -21.17 13.93
C HIS A 244 -13.69 -20.68 13.86
N TYR A 245 -13.53 -19.40 13.55
CA TYR A 245 -12.27 -18.67 13.59
C TYR A 245 -12.39 -17.57 14.64
N HIS A 246 -11.26 -17.09 15.17
CA HIS A 246 -11.25 -15.87 15.95
C HIS A 246 -10.82 -14.71 15.07
N SER A 247 -11.45 -13.55 15.24
CA SER A 247 -11.07 -12.33 14.55
C SER A 247 -9.66 -11.92 14.95
N GLY A 248 -8.87 -11.46 13.98
CA GLY A 248 -7.53 -10.97 14.24
C GLY A 248 -6.46 -11.58 13.35
N LEU A 249 -5.24 -11.07 13.52
CA LEU A 249 -4.06 -11.62 12.88
C LEU A 249 -3.81 -13.05 13.37
N GLU A 250 -3.56 -13.95 12.42
CA GLU A 250 -3.42 -15.38 12.66
C GLU A 250 -2.12 -15.95 12.12
N HIS A 251 -1.74 -15.57 10.90
CA HIS A 251 -0.50 -16.08 10.30
C HIS A 251 0.25 -15.04 9.48
N ALA A 252 1.56 -15.29 9.34
CA ALA A 252 2.45 -14.60 8.42
C ALA A 252 3.03 -15.62 7.45
N GLU A 253 3.28 -15.21 6.21
CA GLU A 253 3.94 -16.06 5.22
C GLU A 253 5.25 -15.44 4.76
N LEU A 254 6.29 -16.28 4.63
CA LEU A 254 7.62 -15.90 4.18
C LEU A 254 7.99 -16.57 2.87
N VAL A 255 8.74 -15.84 2.05
CA VAL A 255 9.23 -16.31 0.75
C VAL A 255 10.57 -17.03 0.93
N VAL A 256 10.65 -18.26 0.43
CA VAL A 256 11.91 -19.04 0.42
C VAL A 256 12.53 -19.19 -0.97
N GLY A 257 11.79 -18.86 -2.03
CA GLY A 257 12.29 -18.85 -3.40
C GLY A 257 13.02 -17.55 -3.77
N LEU A 258 13.63 -17.55 -4.95
CA LEU A 258 14.35 -16.41 -5.51
C LEU A 258 13.60 -15.80 -6.70
N PRO A 259 13.84 -14.52 -7.04
CA PRO A 259 13.31 -13.92 -8.25
C PRO A 259 13.52 -14.79 -9.49
N GLY A 260 12.43 -15.12 -10.19
CA GLY A 260 12.43 -15.94 -11.39
C GLY A 260 12.26 -17.45 -11.18
N ASP A 261 12.24 -17.94 -9.93
CA ASP A 261 11.81 -19.31 -9.65
C ASP A 261 10.32 -19.49 -10.04
N SER A 262 9.95 -20.67 -10.54
CA SER A 262 8.57 -20.95 -10.96
C SER A 262 7.64 -21.05 -9.77
N VAL A 263 6.41 -20.53 -9.91
CA VAL A 263 5.33 -20.75 -8.92
C VAL A 263 4.89 -22.21 -8.81
N GLU A 264 5.14 -23.03 -9.84
CA GLU A 264 4.75 -24.44 -9.92
C GLU A 264 5.86 -25.39 -9.42
N ASP A 265 7.07 -24.89 -9.17
CA ASP A 265 8.21 -25.69 -8.73
C ASP A 265 8.44 -25.55 -7.22
N ASN A 266 8.37 -26.67 -6.49
CA ASN A 266 8.60 -26.69 -5.04
C ASN A 266 10.06 -26.98 -4.64
N LYS A 267 10.99 -27.07 -5.60
CA LYS A 267 12.41 -27.38 -5.33
C LYS A 267 13.02 -26.49 -4.24
N ARG A 268 12.79 -25.17 -4.29
CA ARG A 268 13.31 -24.23 -3.28
C ARG A 268 12.77 -24.47 -1.88
N LEU A 269 11.48 -24.82 -1.80
CA LEU A 269 10.84 -25.16 -0.54
C LEU A 269 11.45 -26.43 0.05
N LEU A 270 11.69 -27.46 -0.78
CA LEU A 270 12.34 -28.70 -0.36
C LEU A 270 13.80 -28.46 0.07
N GLU A 271 14.56 -27.65 -0.69
CA GLU A 271 15.92 -27.24 -0.33
C GLU A 271 15.95 -26.50 1.01
N PHE A 272 14.99 -25.59 1.24
CA PHE A 272 14.83 -24.87 2.50
C PHE A 272 14.55 -25.82 3.67
N MET A 273 13.59 -26.73 3.53
CA MET A 273 13.27 -27.71 4.57
C MET A 273 14.47 -28.61 4.89
N GLU A 274 15.18 -29.09 3.88
CA GLU A 274 16.36 -29.92 4.06
C GLU A 274 17.53 -29.16 4.70
N ALA A 275 17.71 -27.88 4.36
CA ALA A 275 18.68 -27.01 5.02
C ALA A 275 18.34 -26.83 6.50
N CYS A 276 17.07 -26.59 6.84
CA CYS A 276 16.61 -26.52 8.24
C CYS A 276 16.86 -27.83 8.97
N ARG A 277 16.60 -28.98 8.33
CA ARG A 277 16.78 -30.31 8.93
C ARG A 277 18.25 -30.65 9.19
N ARG A 278 19.17 -30.15 8.35
CA ARG A 278 20.62 -30.41 8.46
C ARG A 278 21.32 -29.52 9.49
N ASP A 279 20.77 -28.36 9.78
CA ASP A 279 21.35 -27.41 10.73
C ASP A 279 20.86 -27.71 12.15
N PRO A 280 21.71 -28.21 13.06
CA PRO A 280 21.28 -28.55 14.43
C PRO A 280 20.88 -27.34 15.27
N SER A 281 21.23 -26.12 14.83
CA SER A 281 20.81 -24.88 15.49
C SER A 281 19.37 -24.49 15.14
N ILE A 282 18.79 -25.06 14.08
CA ILE A 282 17.43 -24.78 13.64
C ILE A 282 16.46 -25.80 14.24
N ASN A 283 15.46 -25.32 14.98
CA ASN A 283 14.45 -26.14 15.64
C ASN A 283 13.05 -25.86 15.09
N LEU A 284 12.88 -25.98 13.77
CA LEU A 284 11.58 -25.85 13.10
C LEU A 284 10.99 -27.23 12.81
N THR A 285 9.76 -27.45 13.26
CA THR A 285 8.95 -28.61 12.85
C THR A 285 7.90 -28.12 11.87
N PHE A 286 7.93 -28.66 10.65
CA PHE A 286 7.04 -28.27 9.56
C PHE A 286 5.83 -29.20 9.44
N LYS A 287 4.64 -28.62 9.32
CA LYS A 287 3.46 -29.30 8.78
C LYS A 287 3.50 -29.20 7.25
N THR A 288 3.28 -30.33 6.58
CA THR A 288 3.49 -30.47 5.13
C THR A 288 2.19 -30.73 4.35
N ALA A 289 1.03 -30.39 4.93
CA ALA A 289 -0.27 -30.65 4.31
C ALA A 289 -0.44 -29.97 2.94
N ALA A 290 0.25 -28.86 2.71
CA ALA A 290 0.20 -28.07 1.48
C ALA A 290 1.43 -28.25 0.56
N LEU A 291 2.33 -29.18 0.89
CA LEU A 291 3.59 -29.38 0.15
C LEU A 291 3.39 -29.84 -1.31
N ASN A 292 2.26 -30.49 -1.58
CA ASN A 292 1.91 -31.03 -2.90
C ASN A 292 0.91 -30.15 -3.67
N LYS A 293 0.68 -28.90 -3.23
CA LYS A 293 -0.13 -27.97 -4.03
C LYS A 293 0.56 -27.76 -5.39
N PRO A 294 -0.22 -27.71 -6.48
CA PRO A 294 0.35 -27.56 -7.83
C PRO A 294 1.00 -26.19 -8.06
N ALA A 295 0.53 -25.16 -7.34
CA ALA A 295 1.08 -23.81 -7.39
C ALA A 295 1.30 -23.28 -5.97
N ASN A 296 2.40 -22.53 -5.82
CA ASN A 296 2.89 -21.91 -4.61
C ASN A 296 2.74 -22.80 -3.36
N ALA A 297 3.29 -24.01 -3.44
CA ALA A 297 3.29 -24.94 -2.32
C ALA A 297 3.88 -24.29 -1.06
N ASP A 298 3.37 -24.70 0.09
CA ASP A 298 3.78 -24.17 1.39
C ASP A 298 3.97 -25.26 2.44
N VAL A 299 4.78 -24.92 3.44
CA VAL A 299 4.84 -25.62 4.73
C VAL A 299 4.65 -24.64 5.87
N SER A 300 4.19 -25.12 7.01
CA SER A 300 3.89 -24.25 8.14
C SER A 300 4.50 -24.69 9.46
N HIS A 301 4.76 -23.72 10.32
CA HIS A 301 5.16 -23.90 11.71
C HIS A 301 4.14 -23.20 12.62
N GLU A 302 3.61 -23.91 13.60
CA GLU A 302 2.67 -23.35 14.58
C GLU A 302 3.39 -22.99 15.87
N PHE A 303 2.95 -21.90 16.48
CA PHE A 303 3.47 -21.40 17.74
C PHE A 303 2.36 -20.73 18.56
N LEU A 304 2.66 -20.38 19.81
CA LEU A 304 1.70 -19.72 20.70
C LEU A 304 1.88 -18.20 20.60
N LEU A 305 0.82 -17.49 20.24
CA LEU A 305 0.79 -16.03 20.27
C LEU A 305 0.72 -15.53 21.72
N PRO A 306 1.12 -14.27 22.00
CA PRO A 306 1.07 -13.69 23.34
C PRO A 306 -0.33 -13.68 23.99
N ASP A 307 -1.38 -13.67 23.17
CA ASP A 307 -2.78 -13.72 23.61
C ASP A 307 -3.30 -15.15 23.89
N GLY A 308 -2.44 -16.16 23.75
CA GLY A 308 -2.77 -17.57 23.96
C GLY A 308 -3.42 -18.27 22.77
N ARG A 309 -3.65 -17.59 21.65
CA ARG A 309 -4.11 -18.22 20.41
C ARG A 309 -2.95 -18.93 19.70
N THR A 310 -3.25 -19.93 18.89
CA THR A 310 -2.26 -20.53 17.98
C THR A 310 -2.02 -19.61 16.80
N GLY A 311 -0.78 -19.19 16.61
CA GLY A 311 -0.32 -18.49 15.41
C GLY A 311 0.41 -19.43 14.46
N THR A 312 0.46 -19.06 13.18
CA THR A 312 1.15 -19.85 12.16
C THR A 312 2.17 -19.01 11.40
N ILE A 313 3.33 -19.57 11.12
CA ILE A 313 4.31 -19.03 10.18
C ILE A 313 4.38 -19.99 9.00
N LYS A 314 4.05 -19.54 7.78
CA LYS A 314 4.17 -20.37 6.58
C LYS A 314 5.35 -19.94 5.73
N PHE A 315 5.83 -20.89 4.93
CA PHE A 315 6.94 -20.72 4.02
C PHE A 315 6.49 -21.18 2.65
N HIS A 316 6.50 -20.29 1.68
CA HIS A 316 6.07 -20.56 0.31
C HIS A 316 7.12 -20.11 -0.70
N VAL A 317 6.99 -20.56 -1.95
CA VAL A 317 8.04 -20.38 -2.96
C VAL A 317 8.11 -18.94 -3.46
N ARG A 318 6.96 -18.34 -3.77
CA ARG A 318 6.85 -17.01 -4.39
C ARG A 318 5.90 -16.11 -3.60
N PRO A 319 6.14 -14.79 -3.61
CA PRO A 319 5.25 -13.84 -2.95
C PRO A 319 3.87 -13.82 -3.64
N LEU A 320 2.83 -13.56 -2.87
CA LEU A 320 1.44 -13.72 -3.31
C LEU A 320 1.09 -12.80 -4.48
N TYR A 321 1.68 -11.60 -4.55
CA TYR A 321 1.42 -10.69 -5.67
C TYR A 321 1.88 -11.26 -7.02
N GLU A 322 2.99 -12.00 -7.07
CA GLU A 322 3.42 -12.68 -8.30
C GLU A 322 2.57 -13.91 -8.61
N VAL A 323 2.18 -14.66 -7.57
CA VAL A 323 1.30 -15.81 -7.72
C VAL A 323 -0.04 -15.38 -8.32
N ILE A 324 -0.62 -14.29 -7.82
CA ILE A 324 -1.86 -13.71 -8.34
C ILE A 324 -1.70 -13.24 -9.79
N GLU A 325 -0.58 -12.57 -10.12
CA GLU A 325 -0.31 -12.15 -11.50
C GLU A 325 -0.23 -13.36 -12.44
N TRP A 326 0.45 -14.43 -12.02
CA TRP A 326 0.51 -15.69 -12.76
C TRP A 326 -0.87 -16.33 -12.90
N GLU A 327 -1.66 -16.42 -11.82
CA GLU A 327 -3.02 -17.00 -11.85
C GLU A 327 -3.94 -16.23 -12.79
N LYS A 328 -3.88 -14.89 -12.77
CA LYS A 328 -4.65 -14.04 -13.68
C LYS A 328 -4.23 -14.25 -15.12
N SER A 329 -2.93 -14.28 -15.41
CA SER A 329 -2.41 -14.48 -16.76
C SER A 329 -2.73 -15.87 -17.32
N SER A 330 -2.84 -16.87 -16.44
CA SER A 330 -3.12 -18.26 -16.78
C SER A 330 -4.62 -18.59 -16.77
N GLY A 331 -5.49 -17.66 -16.34
CA GLY A 331 -6.93 -17.89 -16.19
C GLY A 331 -7.28 -18.84 -15.04
N ASN A 332 -6.39 -19.03 -14.07
CA ASN A 332 -6.54 -19.95 -12.94
C ASN A 332 -7.27 -19.33 -11.73
N VAL A 333 -7.58 -18.03 -11.76
CA VAL A 333 -8.39 -17.39 -10.72
C VAL A 333 -9.82 -17.92 -10.78
N VAL A 334 -10.23 -18.64 -9.74
CA VAL A 334 -11.63 -19.06 -9.57
C VAL A 334 -12.41 -17.89 -9.00
N ALA A 335 -13.33 -17.33 -9.79
CA ALA A 335 -14.17 -16.22 -9.35
C ALA A 335 -15.10 -16.62 -8.19
N VAL A 336 -15.40 -15.66 -7.32
CA VAL A 336 -16.48 -15.84 -6.33
C VAL A 336 -17.82 -15.95 -7.06
N PRO A 337 -18.61 -17.02 -6.85
CA PRO A 337 -19.90 -17.19 -7.50
C PRO A 337 -20.86 -16.04 -7.20
N GLU A 338 -21.63 -15.66 -8.21
CA GLU A 338 -22.75 -14.73 -8.02
C GLU A 338 -23.70 -15.31 -6.98
N GLY A 339 -23.99 -14.53 -5.94
CA GLY A 339 -24.86 -14.97 -4.84
C GLY A 339 -24.17 -15.67 -3.68
N PHE A 340 -22.85 -15.90 -3.68
CA PHE A 340 -22.13 -16.46 -2.50
C PHE A 340 -22.44 -15.69 -1.20
N PHE A 341 -22.65 -14.39 -1.35
CA PHE A 341 -22.87 -13.42 -0.30
C PHE A 341 -24.34 -13.15 0.02
N GLN A 342 -25.27 -13.78 -0.71
CA GLN A 342 -26.70 -13.62 -0.46
C GLN A 342 -27.11 -14.40 0.80
N PRO A 343 -28.09 -13.87 1.57
CA PRO A 343 -28.55 -14.47 2.83
C PRO A 343 -29.13 -15.88 2.69
#